data_AF-Q2U8N0-F1
#
_entry.id   AF-Q2U8N0-F1
#
_cell.length_a   1.000
_cell.length_b   1.000
_cell.length_c   1.000
_cell.angle_alpha   90.00
_cell.angle_beta   90.00
_cell.angle_gamma   90.00
#
_symmetry.space_group_name_H-M   'P 1'
#
loop_
_entity.id
_entity.type
_entity.pdbx_description
1 polymer ?
#
loop_
_entity_poly.entity_id
_entity_poly.type
_entity_poly.pdbx_seq_one_letter_code
_entity_poly.pdbx_strand_id
1 'polypeptide(L)'
;MSTSGNQRVATKVDRKRITDRKAQRNHRERVKAYISRLETTVEELTKASQEGSECSLLQKLQEKQLEIERLKGAIRQANTALRTALDTTSASITRSPIAEIVPRDTPVTENNSPSVAEHETTQRLNNRRMQMEYTLELEDISLNMNRASQFQKNNKRKDFAAPYSNLACGDGQMNYFQVLNESLIHVLSGGPLTTSAADDDDLTIRAILHGWDTIKEEKPLDRAWNFLRALDQGLFHRTGPVERLAILRLMRSMLMVGRNK
;
A
#
# COMPACT_ATOMS: atom_id res chain seq x y z
N MET A 1 36.31 -60.52 -0.97
CA MET A 1 35.82 -59.71 0.17
C MET A 1 35.01 -58.47 -0.31
N SER A 2 34.01 -58.64 -1.19
CA SER A 2 33.35 -57.51 -1.88
C SER A 2 31.87 -57.28 -1.51
N THR A 3 31.29 -58.10 -0.64
CA THR A 3 29.86 -58.08 -0.31
C THR A 3 29.48 -56.97 0.68
N SER A 4 30.38 -56.62 1.62
CA SER A 4 30.12 -55.63 2.67
C SER A 4 29.98 -54.19 2.12
N GLY A 5 30.74 -53.85 1.08
CA GLY A 5 30.67 -52.53 0.42
C GLY A 5 29.32 -52.28 -0.28
N ASN A 6 28.83 -53.26 -1.03
CA ASN A 6 27.54 -53.17 -1.73
C ASN A 6 26.34 -53.09 -0.77
N GLN A 7 26.37 -53.83 0.34
CA GLN A 7 25.31 -53.78 1.36
C GLN A 7 25.19 -52.38 2.00
N ARG A 8 26.32 -51.70 2.24
CA ARG A 8 26.34 -50.34 2.82
C ARG A 8 25.83 -49.29 1.83
N VAL A 9 26.05 -49.47 0.53
CA VAL A 9 25.51 -48.57 -0.51
C VAL A 9 24.00 -48.80 -0.68
N ALA A 10 23.55 -50.05 -0.72
CA ALA A 10 22.12 -50.40 -0.80
C ALA A 10 21.31 -49.82 0.38
N THR A 11 21.79 -50.02 1.61
CA THR A 11 21.14 -49.47 2.82
C THR A 11 21.09 -47.94 2.83
N LYS A 12 22.09 -47.25 2.26
CA LYS A 12 22.06 -45.78 2.09
C LYS A 12 21.01 -45.34 1.08
N VAL A 13 20.89 -46.04 -0.04
CA VAL A 13 19.87 -45.75 -1.07
C VAL A 13 18.46 -45.99 -0.51
N ASP A 14 18.24 -47.05 0.24
CA ASP A 14 16.95 -47.34 0.86
C ASP A 14 16.56 -46.29 1.90
N ARG A 15 17.51 -45.85 2.73
CA ARG A 15 17.30 -44.72 3.65
C ARG A 15 16.89 -43.45 2.91
N LYS A 16 17.56 -43.12 1.80
CA LYS A 16 17.20 -41.96 0.97
C LYS A 16 15.77 -42.08 0.41
N ARG A 17 15.39 -43.26 -0.09
CA ARG A 17 14.04 -43.52 -0.62
C ARG A 17 12.95 -43.37 0.44
N ILE A 18 13.20 -43.80 1.67
CA ILE A 18 12.25 -43.67 2.78
C ILE A 18 12.06 -42.20 3.16
N THR A 19 13.15 -41.44 3.28
CA THR A 19 13.08 -40.00 3.59
C THR A 19 12.39 -39.23 2.49
N ASP A 20 12.70 -39.51 1.22
CA ASP A 20 12.05 -38.89 0.07
C ASP A 20 10.53 -39.16 0.05
N ARG A 21 10.12 -40.42 0.26
CA ARG A 21 8.69 -40.78 0.38
C ARG A 21 8.02 -40.04 1.54
N LYS A 22 8.69 -39.88 2.68
CA LYS A 22 8.15 -39.14 3.84
C LYS A 22 8.00 -37.65 3.53
N ALA A 23 9.00 -37.04 2.89
CA ALA A 23 8.96 -35.65 2.47
C ALA A 23 7.83 -35.40 1.46
N GLN A 24 7.66 -36.31 0.50
CA GLN A 24 6.60 -36.22 -0.49
C GLN A 24 5.20 -36.34 0.13
N ARG A 25 5.00 -37.27 1.08
CA ARG A 25 3.74 -37.37 1.83
C ARG A 25 3.44 -36.11 2.61
N ASN A 26 4.42 -35.60 3.37
CA ASN A 26 4.25 -34.37 4.12
C ASN A 26 3.93 -33.18 3.18
N HIS A 27 4.59 -33.07 2.03
CA HIS A 27 4.26 -32.04 1.05
C HIS A 27 2.82 -32.18 0.53
N ARG A 28 2.37 -33.40 0.19
CA ARG A 28 0.99 -33.66 -0.22
C ARG A 28 -0.02 -33.32 0.88
N GLU A 29 0.28 -33.63 2.13
CA GLU A 29 -0.54 -33.29 3.29
C GLU A 29 -0.64 -31.78 3.49
N ARG A 30 0.48 -31.05 3.38
CA ARG A 30 0.49 -29.58 3.43
C ARG A 30 -0.33 -28.97 2.31
N VAL A 31 -0.18 -29.46 1.09
CA VAL A 31 -0.95 -28.99 -0.07
C VAL A 31 -2.44 -29.27 0.13
N LYS A 32 -2.81 -30.47 0.61
CA LYS A 32 -4.21 -30.81 0.91
C LYS A 32 -4.80 -29.89 1.99
N ALA A 33 -4.07 -29.65 3.07
CA ALA A 33 -4.50 -28.75 4.14
C ALA A 33 -4.65 -27.30 3.64
N TYR A 34 -3.73 -26.85 2.79
CA TYR A 34 -3.79 -25.53 2.18
C TYR A 34 -5.00 -25.39 1.25
N ILE A 35 -5.26 -26.38 0.39
CA ILE A 35 -6.44 -26.42 -0.48
C ILE A 35 -7.72 -26.36 0.35
N SER A 36 -7.87 -27.21 1.36
CA SER A 36 -9.06 -27.21 2.22
C SER A 36 -9.27 -25.87 2.92
N ARG A 37 -8.20 -25.22 3.39
CA ARG A 37 -8.30 -23.87 3.97
C ARG A 37 -8.80 -22.84 2.95
N LEU A 38 -8.27 -22.88 1.73
CA LEU A 38 -8.69 -21.97 0.67
C LEU A 38 -10.16 -22.20 0.30
N GLU A 39 -10.59 -23.46 0.18
CA GLU A 39 -11.98 -23.83 -0.07
C GLU A 39 -12.91 -23.28 1.03
N THR A 40 -12.56 -23.46 2.31
CA THR A 40 -13.30 -22.87 3.43
C THR A 40 -13.35 -21.34 3.36
N THR A 41 -12.23 -20.69 3.04
CA THR A 41 -12.16 -19.23 2.96
C THR A 41 -13.04 -18.69 1.83
N VAL A 42 -13.01 -19.35 0.66
CA VAL A 42 -13.86 -18.97 -0.48
C VAL A 42 -15.34 -19.15 -0.14
N GLU A 43 -15.70 -20.24 0.52
CA GLU A 43 -17.07 -20.50 0.97
C GLU A 43 -17.54 -19.41 1.95
N GLU A 44 -16.72 -19.07 2.96
CA GLU A 44 -17.02 -18.01 3.92
C GLU A 44 -17.19 -16.64 3.25
N LEU A 45 -16.31 -16.27 2.32
CA LEU A 45 -16.39 -15.01 1.58
C LEU A 45 -17.63 -14.96 0.68
N THR A 46 -17.95 -16.08 0.03
CA THR A 46 -19.14 -16.19 -0.83
C THR A 46 -20.41 -16.09 0.01
N LYS A 47 -20.45 -16.78 1.15
CA LYS A 47 -21.55 -16.70 2.11
C LYS A 47 -21.72 -15.28 2.66
N ALA A 48 -20.64 -14.60 3.04
CA ALA A 48 -20.68 -13.22 3.52
C ALA A 48 -21.15 -12.21 2.44
N SER A 49 -20.77 -12.43 1.17
CA SER A 49 -21.29 -11.66 0.03
C SER A 49 -22.79 -11.90 -0.16
N GLN A 50 -23.24 -13.16 -0.07
CA GLN A 50 -24.66 -13.54 -0.18
C GLN A 50 -25.51 -13.13 1.04
N GLU A 51 -24.92 -13.04 2.24
CA GLU A 51 -25.58 -12.63 3.50
C GLU A 51 -26.03 -11.16 3.53
N GLY A 52 -25.94 -10.45 2.39
CA GLY A 52 -26.65 -9.19 2.19
C GLY A 52 -25.91 -7.95 2.68
N SER A 53 -24.64 -8.07 3.07
CA SER A 53 -23.80 -6.90 3.37
C SER A 53 -23.68 -5.97 2.16
N GLU A 54 -23.54 -6.53 0.96
CA GLU A 54 -23.49 -5.75 -0.29
C GLU A 54 -24.83 -5.05 -0.56
N CYS A 55 -25.96 -5.77 -0.47
CA CYS A 55 -27.29 -5.20 -0.63
C CYS A 55 -27.59 -4.09 0.41
N SER A 56 -27.18 -4.27 1.67
CA SER A 56 -27.36 -3.27 2.72
C SER A 56 -26.54 -2.00 2.46
N LEU A 57 -25.31 -2.14 1.96
CA LEU A 57 -24.47 -1.01 1.59
C LEU A 57 -25.01 -0.28 0.36
N LEU A 58 -25.47 -1.01 -0.66
CA LEU A 58 -26.11 -0.44 -1.84
C LEU A 58 -27.39 0.33 -1.48
N GLN A 59 -28.21 -0.22 -0.58
CA GLN A 59 -29.41 0.45 -0.07
C GLN A 59 -29.07 1.76 0.64
N LYS A 60 -28.05 1.76 1.52
CA LYS A 60 -27.58 2.99 2.19
C LYS A 60 -27.02 4.02 1.21
N LEU A 61 -26.31 3.58 0.17
CA LEU A 61 -25.79 4.47 -0.87
C LEU A 61 -26.95 5.13 -1.62
N GLN A 62 -27.97 4.35 -2.00
CA GLN A 62 -29.17 4.85 -2.66
C GLN A 62 -29.93 5.87 -1.80
N GLU A 63 -30.10 5.58 -0.51
CA GLU A 63 -30.74 6.51 0.44
C GLU A 63 -29.98 7.85 0.51
N LYS A 64 -28.66 7.81 0.62
CA LYS A 64 -27.83 9.02 0.64
C LYS A 64 -27.88 9.79 -0.68
N GLN A 65 -27.95 9.10 -1.81
CA GLN A 65 -28.09 9.74 -3.11
C GLN A 65 -29.43 10.47 -3.25
N LEU A 66 -30.52 9.88 -2.76
CA LEU A 66 -31.84 10.53 -2.73
C LEU A 66 -31.85 11.77 -1.84
N GLU A 67 -31.22 11.70 -0.67
CA GLU A 67 -31.12 12.84 0.24
C GLU A 67 -30.31 13.99 -0.36
N ILE A 68 -29.20 13.68 -1.05
CA ILE A 68 -28.43 14.68 -1.79
C ILE A 68 -29.30 15.37 -2.84
N GLU A 69 -30.07 14.62 -3.63
CA GLU A 69 -30.95 15.20 -4.65
C GLU A 69 -32.08 16.05 -4.04
N ARG A 70 -32.64 15.61 -2.90
CA ARG A 70 -33.63 16.38 -2.15
C ARG A 70 -33.06 17.71 -1.66
N LEU A 71 -31.88 17.70 -1.05
CA LEU A 71 -31.20 18.90 -0.56
C LEU A 71 -30.84 19.85 -1.70
N LYS A 72 -30.32 19.34 -2.83
CA LYS A 72 -30.10 20.15 -4.02
C LYS A 72 -31.40 20.79 -4.54
N GLY A 73 -32.51 20.05 -4.51
CA GLY A 73 -33.83 20.56 -4.86
C GLY A 73 -34.28 21.70 -3.96
N ALA A 74 -34.15 21.54 -2.64
CA ALA A 74 -34.48 22.58 -1.66
C ALA A 74 -33.62 23.84 -1.85
N ILE A 75 -32.31 23.69 -2.10
CA ILE A 75 -31.41 24.81 -2.40
C ILE A 75 -31.82 25.53 -3.68
N ARG A 76 -32.16 24.79 -4.74
CA ARG A 76 -32.67 25.40 -5.99
C ARG A 76 -33.94 26.18 -5.72
N GLN A 77 -34.90 25.60 -4.99
CA GLN A 77 -36.17 26.23 -4.66
C GLN A 77 -35.99 27.51 -3.84
N ALA A 78 -35.13 27.48 -2.82
CA ALA A 78 -34.79 28.66 -2.01
C ALA A 78 -34.15 29.76 -2.86
N ASN A 79 -33.23 29.41 -3.76
CA ASN A 79 -32.62 30.37 -4.69
C ASN A 79 -33.65 30.98 -5.66
N THR A 80 -34.61 30.19 -6.15
CA THR A 80 -35.69 30.71 -7.01
C THR A 80 -36.56 31.70 -6.24
N ALA A 81 -36.98 31.35 -5.01
CA ALA A 81 -37.78 32.22 -4.17
C ALA A 81 -37.06 33.55 -3.84
N LEU A 82 -35.77 33.49 -3.52
CA LEU A 82 -34.94 34.68 -3.30
C LEU A 82 -34.86 35.56 -4.56
N ARG A 83 -34.67 34.97 -5.74
CA ARG A 83 -34.65 35.70 -7.01
C ARG A 83 -35.99 36.38 -7.30
N THR A 84 -37.10 35.66 -7.16
CA THR A 84 -38.45 36.23 -7.35
C THR A 84 -38.72 37.38 -6.37
N ALA A 85 -38.30 37.27 -5.11
CA ALA A 85 -38.43 38.35 -4.14
C ALA A 85 -37.56 39.57 -4.52
N LEU A 86 -36.35 39.35 -5.04
CA LEU A 86 -35.46 40.41 -5.51
C LEU A 86 -36.01 41.13 -6.76
N ASP A 87 -36.59 40.38 -7.69
CA ASP A 87 -37.24 40.92 -8.89
C ASP A 87 -38.51 41.71 -8.54
N THR A 88 -39.28 41.25 -7.54
CA THR A 88 -40.46 41.96 -7.01
C THR A 88 -40.06 43.23 -6.27
N THR A 89 -38.96 43.21 -5.52
CA THR A 89 -38.41 44.40 -4.84
C THR A 89 -37.90 45.42 -5.85
N SER A 90 -37.23 44.98 -6.92
CA SER A 90 -36.79 45.85 -8.02
C SER A 90 -37.96 46.47 -8.78
N ALA A 91 -39.09 45.76 -8.92
CA ALA A 91 -40.33 46.32 -9.46
C ALA A 91 -41.03 47.32 -8.49
N SER A 92 -40.82 47.19 -7.18
CA SER A 92 -41.41 48.09 -6.17
C SER A 92 -40.61 49.37 -5.90
N ILE A 93 -39.33 49.45 -6.31
CA ILE A 93 -38.45 50.62 -6.08
C ILE A 93 -38.76 51.81 -7.02
N THR A 94 -39.63 51.67 -8.03
CA THR A 94 -40.02 52.79 -8.92
C THR A 94 -41.23 53.61 -8.46
N ARG A 95 -41.73 53.46 -7.23
CA ARG A 95 -42.74 54.37 -6.64
C ARG A 95 -42.31 54.95 -5.29
N SER A 96 -41.64 56.10 -5.40
CA SER A 96 -41.65 57.26 -4.47
C SER A 96 -40.71 57.26 -3.25
N PRO A 97 -40.30 58.48 -2.77
CA PRO A 97 -38.96 58.69 -2.22
C PRO A 97 -38.87 59.26 -0.77
N ILE A 98 -37.65 59.16 -0.21
CA ILE A 98 -36.95 59.99 0.82
C ILE A 98 -37.36 59.92 2.30
N ALA A 99 -36.39 59.54 3.14
CA ALA A 99 -35.85 60.22 4.35
C ALA A 99 -35.13 59.17 5.23
N GLU A 100 -33.80 59.00 5.17
CA GLU A 100 -32.80 59.66 6.03
C GLU A 100 -33.19 59.77 7.51
N ILE A 101 -32.49 59.03 8.38
CA ILE A 101 -31.94 59.43 9.70
C ILE A 101 -31.18 58.21 10.30
N VAL A 102 -29.88 58.41 10.53
CA VAL A 102 -28.97 57.67 11.43
C VAL A 102 -28.72 58.66 12.58
N PRO A 103 -28.61 58.31 13.88
CA PRO A 103 -27.47 57.54 14.40
C PRO A 103 -27.65 56.61 15.63
N ARG A 104 -26.59 55.82 15.79
CA ARG A 104 -26.24 54.73 16.69
C ARG A 104 -25.77 55.22 18.07
N ASP A 105 -26.18 54.54 19.14
CA ASP A 105 -25.50 54.53 20.44
C ASP A 105 -25.14 53.09 20.89
N THR A 106 -24.01 53.04 21.59
CA THR A 106 -23.13 51.97 22.13
C THR A 106 -23.75 51.04 23.21
N PRO A 107 -23.02 50.16 23.98
CA PRO A 107 -21.77 49.37 23.80
C PRO A 107 -21.84 47.88 24.31
N VAL A 108 -20.76 47.11 24.06
CA VAL A 108 -20.06 46.13 24.96
C VAL A 108 -20.77 44.85 25.51
N THR A 109 -20.22 43.71 25.06
CA THR A 109 -19.82 42.45 25.76
C THR A 109 -20.81 41.69 26.66
N GLU A 110 -21.02 40.40 26.39
CA GLU A 110 -20.62 39.29 27.26
C GLU A 110 -21.09 37.92 26.75
N ASN A 111 -20.24 36.93 27.01
CA ASN A 111 -20.46 35.51 26.83
C ASN A 111 -21.58 35.01 27.75
N ASN A 112 -22.28 33.92 27.36
CA ASN A 112 -22.47 32.73 28.20
C ASN A 112 -23.30 31.64 27.48
N SER A 113 -22.89 30.39 27.73
CA SER A 113 -23.42 29.11 27.24
C SER A 113 -24.88 28.80 27.68
N PRO A 114 -25.41 27.62 27.31
CA PRO A 114 -25.38 26.56 28.33
C PRO A 114 -25.04 25.15 27.80
N SER A 115 -24.41 24.41 28.73
CA SER A 115 -24.08 22.99 28.73
C SER A 115 -25.32 22.11 28.94
N VAL A 116 -25.37 20.90 28.36
CA VAL A 116 -25.87 19.68 29.04
C VAL A 116 -25.20 18.41 28.46
N ALA A 117 -24.41 17.76 29.32
CA ALA A 117 -24.14 16.33 29.51
C ALA A 117 -24.03 15.34 28.32
N GLU A 118 -22.83 14.75 28.17
CA GLU A 118 -22.68 13.39 27.63
C GLU A 118 -21.98 12.48 28.64
N HIS A 119 -22.64 11.35 28.87
CA HIS A 119 -22.26 10.25 29.73
C HIS A 119 -21.16 9.41 29.08
N GLU A 120 -20.15 9.05 29.87
CA GLU A 120 -19.17 8.03 29.56
C GLU A 120 -19.84 6.67 29.30
N THR A 121 -19.48 6.01 28.20
CA THR A 121 -19.42 4.55 28.18
C THR A 121 -18.25 4.10 27.31
N THR A 122 -17.17 3.74 27.99
CA THR A 122 -15.99 3.06 27.45
C THR A 122 -16.36 1.74 26.77
N GLN A 123 -16.08 1.59 25.47
CA GLN A 123 -16.04 0.29 24.81
C GLN A 123 -14.63 -0.03 24.28
N ARG A 124 -13.98 -0.86 25.09
CA ARG A 124 -12.69 -1.52 24.95
C ARG A 124 -12.68 -2.48 23.74
N LEU A 125 -11.98 -2.11 22.67
CA LEU A 125 -11.71 -3.03 21.55
C LEU A 125 -10.54 -3.96 21.92
N ASN A 126 -10.86 -5.21 22.20
CA ASN A 126 -9.89 -6.28 22.46
C ASN A 126 -9.27 -6.77 21.14
N ASN A 127 -7.97 -6.52 20.95
CA ASN A 127 -7.16 -7.18 19.92
C ASN A 127 -6.77 -8.59 20.39
N ARG A 128 -7.38 -9.63 19.79
CA ARG A 128 -7.01 -11.02 20.07
C ARG A 128 -5.77 -11.40 19.25
N ARG A 129 -4.61 -11.22 19.87
CA ARG A 129 -3.30 -11.75 19.45
C ARG A 129 -3.36 -13.29 19.52
N MET A 130 -3.57 -13.98 18.40
CA MET A 130 -3.31 -15.42 18.33
C MET A 130 -1.80 -15.64 18.29
N GLN A 131 -1.23 -16.04 19.42
CA GLN A 131 0.08 -16.66 19.47
C GLN A 131 -0.05 -18.04 18.79
N MET A 132 0.62 -18.23 17.66
CA MET A 132 0.89 -19.56 17.13
C MET A 132 2.33 -19.88 17.52
N GLU A 133 2.46 -20.69 18.56
CA GLU A 133 3.72 -21.22 19.07
C GLU A 133 4.27 -22.19 18.03
N TYR A 134 5.40 -21.84 17.42
CA TYR A 134 6.13 -22.70 16.49
C TYR A 134 7.50 -22.98 17.12
N THR A 135 7.60 -24.08 17.86
CA THR A 135 8.86 -24.57 18.41
C THR A 135 9.70 -25.10 17.26
N LEU A 136 10.63 -24.29 16.78
CA LEU A 136 11.73 -24.72 15.91
C LEU A 136 12.98 -24.88 16.77
N GLU A 137 13.43 -26.13 16.90
CA GLU A 137 14.80 -26.42 17.32
C GLU A 137 15.75 -25.83 16.27
N LEU A 138 16.52 -24.85 16.70
CA LEU A 138 17.44 -24.06 15.88
C LEU A 138 18.82 -24.19 16.52
N GLU A 139 19.48 -25.32 16.27
CA GLU A 139 20.93 -25.41 16.45
C GLU A 139 21.61 -24.93 15.16
N ASP A 140 22.43 -23.88 15.33
CA ASP A 140 23.50 -23.39 14.48
C ASP A 140 23.16 -22.70 13.14
N ILE A 141 22.48 -21.55 13.19
CA ILE A 141 22.83 -20.39 12.35
C ILE A 141 22.79 -19.11 13.20
N SER A 142 23.64 -19.03 14.21
CA SER A 142 23.97 -17.77 14.89
C SER A 142 25.11 -17.07 14.15
N LEU A 143 24.80 -16.46 13.01
CA LEU A 143 25.63 -15.40 12.43
C LEU A 143 24.77 -14.18 12.15
N ASN A 144 24.64 -13.37 13.21
CA ASN A 144 24.71 -11.92 13.13
C ASN A 144 23.62 -11.19 12.31
N MET A 145 22.36 -11.27 12.78
CA MET A 145 21.29 -10.36 12.37
C MET A 145 21.51 -8.91 12.84
N ASN A 146 22.45 -8.66 13.75
CA ASN A 146 22.77 -7.31 14.25
C ASN A 146 23.61 -6.47 13.27
N ARG A 147 24.25 -7.11 12.28
CA ARG A 147 24.99 -6.39 11.21
C ARG A 147 24.06 -5.83 10.14
N ALA A 148 22.88 -6.44 9.91
CA ALA A 148 21.90 -5.94 8.95
C ALA A 148 21.30 -4.59 9.37
N SER A 149 21.08 -4.39 10.67
CA SER A 149 20.59 -3.14 11.25
C SER A 149 21.61 -1.99 11.19
N GLN A 150 22.89 -2.28 10.96
CA GLN A 150 23.94 -1.28 10.81
C GLN A 150 23.99 -0.63 9.42
N PHE A 151 23.39 -1.23 8.40
CA PHE A 151 23.42 -0.73 7.03
C PHE A 151 22.46 0.46 6.75
N GLN A 152 21.70 0.91 7.74
CA GLN A 152 20.66 1.95 7.58
C GLN A 152 21.02 3.33 8.15
N LYS A 153 22.30 3.67 8.33
CA LYS A 153 22.73 4.99 8.86
C LYS A 153 23.15 6.03 7.81
N ASN A 154 22.77 5.87 6.54
CA ASN A 154 23.11 6.84 5.49
C ASN A 154 21.86 7.56 4.96
N ASN A 155 21.12 8.24 5.84
CA ASN A 155 20.06 9.19 5.47
C ASN A 155 20.66 10.52 4.97
N LYS A 156 21.58 10.47 4.02
CA LYS A 156 21.76 11.64 3.15
C LYS A 156 20.61 11.58 2.15
N ARG A 157 19.73 12.59 2.13
CA ARG A 157 18.77 12.79 1.03
C ARG A 157 19.59 12.70 -0.26
N LYS A 158 19.48 11.57 -0.97
CA LYS A 158 20.19 11.38 -2.22
C LYS A 158 19.34 12.04 -3.29
N ASP A 159 19.85 13.14 -3.83
CA ASP A 159 19.21 13.82 -4.94
C ASP A 159 19.14 12.86 -6.12
N PHE A 160 17.95 12.31 -6.39
CA PHE A 160 17.73 11.50 -7.56
C PHE A 160 17.69 12.43 -8.77
N ALA A 161 18.42 12.08 -9.83
CA ALA A 161 18.35 12.81 -11.08
C ALA A 161 16.91 12.76 -11.63
N ALA A 162 16.51 13.84 -12.34
CA ALA A 162 15.24 13.86 -13.05
C ALA A 162 15.12 12.64 -13.98
N PRO A 163 13.95 11.97 -14.05
CA PRO A 163 12.65 12.39 -13.51
C PRO A 163 12.31 11.87 -12.10
N TYR A 164 13.26 11.25 -11.39
CA TYR A 164 12.98 10.49 -10.17
C TYR A 164 13.16 11.29 -8.86
N SER A 165 13.49 12.57 -8.93
CA SER A 165 13.73 13.46 -7.78
C SER A 165 12.58 13.46 -6.76
N ASN A 166 11.35 13.33 -7.25
CA ASN A 166 10.13 13.38 -6.45
C ASN A 166 9.76 12.06 -5.76
N LEU A 167 10.55 10.99 -5.96
CA LEU A 167 10.32 9.70 -5.29
C LEU A 167 10.94 9.63 -3.89
N ALA A 168 11.69 10.65 -3.47
CA ALA A 168 12.18 10.75 -2.11
C ALA A 168 11.02 10.97 -1.12
N CYS A 169 10.89 10.10 -0.11
CA CYS A 169 9.90 10.29 0.94
C CYS A 169 10.23 11.59 1.73
N GLY A 170 9.28 12.53 1.71
CA GLY A 170 9.38 13.81 2.42
C GLY A 170 8.12 14.14 3.21
N ASP A 171 8.19 15.19 4.02
CA ASP A 171 7.11 15.60 4.93
C ASP A 171 5.99 16.42 4.22
N GLY A 172 6.13 16.65 2.92
CA GLY A 172 5.15 17.38 2.11
C GLY A 172 4.00 16.51 1.64
N GLN A 173 2.84 17.13 1.40
CA GLN A 173 1.68 16.48 0.79
C GLN A 173 1.96 16.25 -0.71
N MET A 174 2.40 15.03 -1.04
CA MET A 174 2.75 14.64 -2.41
C MET A 174 1.86 13.49 -2.87
N ASN A 175 1.37 13.56 -4.11
CA ASN A 175 0.66 12.44 -4.72
C ASN A 175 1.66 11.43 -5.28
N TYR A 176 2.12 10.51 -4.42
CA TYR A 176 3.08 9.48 -4.82
C TYR A 176 2.55 8.57 -5.94
N PHE A 177 1.23 8.36 -6.05
CA PHE A 177 0.68 7.60 -7.18
C PHE A 177 0.94 8.30 -8.51
N GLN A 178 0.72 9.61 -8.58
CA GLN A 178 1.00 10.40 -9.78
C GLN A 178 2.51 10.39 -10.10
N VAL A 179 3.36 10.65 -9.11
CA VAL A 179 4.82 10.66 -9.30
C VAL A 179 5.34 9.29 -9.79
N LEU A 180 4.84 8.21 -9.20
CA LEU A 180 5.16 6.85 -9.60
C LEU A 180 4.71 6.57 -11.04
N ASN A 181 3.50 6.98 -11.40
CA ASN A 181 2.95 6.77 -12.73
C ASN A 181 3.77 7.52 -13.80
N GLU A 182 4.10 8.78 -13.58
CA GLU A 182 4.95 9.57 -14.50
C GLU A 182 6.34 8.94 -14.65
N SER A 183 6.94 8.52 -13.53
CA SER A 183 8.25 7.84 -13.53
C SER A 183 8.19 6.52 -14.30
N LEU A 184 7.11 5.75 -14.14
CA LEU A 184 6.91 4.49 -14.83
C LEU A 184 6.71 4.69 -16.33
N ILE A 185 5.88 5.66 -16.74
CA ILE A 185 5.70 6.04 -18.15
C ILE A 185 7.06 6.37 -18.76
N HIS A 186 7.88 7.19 -18.10
CA HIS A 186 9.22 7.52 -18.58
C HIS A 186 10.12 6.29 -18.77
N VAL A 187 10.08 5.32 -17.85
CA VAL A 187 10.83 4.05 -17.98
C VAL A 187 10.35 3.25 -19.19
N LEU A 188 9.03 3.11 -19.33
CA LEU A 188 8.41 2.31 -20.38
C LEU A 188 8.64 2.92 -21.77
N SER A 189 8.59 4.26 -21.89
CA SER A 189 8.90 4.98 -23.13
C SER A 189 10.38 4.93 -23.56
N GLY A 190 11.27 4.34 -22.76
CA GLY A 190 12.69 4.18 -23.12
C GLY A 190 12.95 3.11 -24.18
N GLY A 191 14.20 3.02 -24.67
CA GLY A 191 14.65 1.95 -25.57
C GLY A 191 14.80 0.58 -24.90
N PRO A 192 15.15 -0.48 -25.65
CA PRO A 192 15.27 -1.85 -25.14
C PRO A 192 16.19 -1.97 -23.91
N LEU A 193 15.76 -2.75 -22.92
CA LEU A 193 16.58 -3.14 -21.78
C LEU A 193 17.33 -4.42 -22.14
N THR A 194 18.64 -4.48 -21.91
CA THR A 194 19.52 -5.54 -22.47
C THR A 194 20.20 -6.40 -21.41
N THR A 195 19.74 -6.35 -20.15
CA THR A 195 20.38 -7.09 -19.05
C THR A 195 19.89 -8.55 -18.96
N SER A 196 20.78 -9.45 -18.57
CA SER A 196 20.46 -10.86 -18.29
C SER A 196 19.76 -11.03 -16.94
N ALA A 197 18.96 -12.09 -16.78
CA ALA A 197 18.36 -12.43 -15.48
C ALA A 197 19.40 -12.68 -14.37
N ALA A 198 20.55 -13.27 -14.72
CA ALA A 198 21.64 -13.50 -13.77
C ALA A 198 22.29 -12.18 -13.31
N ASP A 199 22.49 -11.25 -14.24
CA ASP A 199 23.04 -9.92 -13.97
C ASP A 199 22.07 -9.10 -13.11
N ASP A 200 20.76 -9.19 -13.40
CA ASP A 200 19.71 -8.50 -12.64
C ASP A 200 19.63 -9.02 -11.19
N ASP A 201 19.73 -10.33 -10.98
CA ASP A 201 19.75 -10.95 -9.65
C ASP A 201 20.98 -10.53 -8.86
N ASP A 202 22.19 -10.61 -9.44
CA ASP A 202 23.43 -10.18 -8.81
C ASP A 202 23.39 -8.68 -8.43
N LEU A 203 22.93 -7.85 -9.37
CA LEU A 203 22.80 -6.41 -9.14
C LEU A 203 21.85 -6.11 -7.97
N THR A 204 20.71 -6.81 -7.90
CA THR A 204 19.75 -6.62 -6.81
C THR A 204 20.33 -7.06 -5.47
N ILE A 205 20.98 -8.23 -5.43
CA ILE A 205 21.62 -8.74 -4.22
C ILE A 205 22.70 -7.76 -3.75
N ARG A 206 23.55 -7.29 -4.66
CA ARG A 206 24.62 -6.34 -4.37
C ARG A 206 24.06 -5.00 -3.88
N ALA A 207 23.00 -4.49 -4.50
CA ALA A 207 22.34 -3.25 -4.11
C ALA A 207 21.80 -3.30 -2.67
N ILE A 208 21.21 -4.44 -2.27
CA ILE A 208 20.62 -4.61 -0.94
C ILE A 208 21.69 -4.87 0.12
N LEU A 209 22.70 -5.69 -0.18
CA LEU A 209 23.74 -6.07 0.79
C LEU A 209 24.84 -5.02 0.95
N HIS A 210 25.30 -4.42 -0.15
CA HIS A 210 26.42 -3.49 -0.18
C HIS A 210 25.99 -2.04 -0.40
N GLY A 211 24.75 -1.81 -0.81
CA GLY A 211 24.21 -0.49 -1.12
C GLY A 211 24.40 -0.11 -2.59
N TRP A 212 23.54 0.78 -3.08
CA TRP A 212 23.56 1.22 -4.49
C TRP A 212 24.76 2.07 -4.92
N ASP A 213 25.60 2.49 -3.99
CA ASP A 213 26.76 3.34 -4.32
C ASP A 213 27.92 2.49 -4.86
N THR A 214 28.05 1.24 -4.40
CA THR A 214 29.11 0.31 -4.84
C THR A 214 28.92 -0.14 -6.29
N ILE A 215 27.71 -0.01 -6.83
CA ILE A 215 27.37 -0.43 -8.20
C ILE A 215 27.84 0.59 -9.23
N LYS A 216 27.90 1.88 -8.86
CA LYS A 216 28.23 2.96 -9.80
C LYS A 216 29.65 2.87 -10.34
N GLU A 217 30.54 2.17 -9.64
CA GLU A 217 31.95 2.06 -9.97
C GLU A 217 32.21 1.07 -11.12
N GLU A 218 31.32 0.10 -11.34
CA GLU A 218 31.55 -0.97 -12.32
C GLU A 218 30.85 -0.76 -13.66
N LYS A 219 29.61 -0.25 -13.68
CA LYS A 219 28.83 -0.06 -14.92
C LYS A 219 27.69 0.95 -14.74
N PRO A 220 27.38 1.78 -15.76
CA PRO A 220 26.20 2.63 -15.72
C PRO A 220 24.92 1.78 -15.67
N LEU A 221 24.03 2.13 -14.75
CA LEU A 221 22.71 1.51 -14.61
C LEU A 221 21.82 1.87 -15.81
N ASP A 222 21.01 0.92 -16.26
CA ASP A 222 19.98 1.17 -17.27
C ASP A 222 18.82 2.03 -16.70
N ARG A 223 17.92 2.49 -17.57
CA ARG A 223 16.81 3.37 -17.16
C ARG A 223 15.89 2.72 -16.10
N ALA A 224 15.62 1.43 -16.22
CA ALA A 224 14.76 0.71 -15.29
C ALA A 224 15.45 0.49 -13.94
N TRP A 225 16.75 0.20 -13.92
CA TRP A 225 17.53 0.11 -12.69
C TRP A 225 17.69 1.47 -11.99
N ASN A 226 17.81 2.57 -12.75
CA ASN A 226 17.79 3.91 -12.17
C ASN A 226 16.44 4.22 -11.50
N PHE A 227 15.32 3.82 -12.11
CA PHE A 227 14.00 3.94 -11.51
C PHE A 227 13.84 3.08 -10.25
N LEU A 228 14.20 1.81 -10.33
CA LEU A 228 14.14 0.86 -9.22
C LEU A 228 15.01 1.31 -8.03
N ARG A 229 16.19 1.87 -8.31
CA ARG A 229 17.04 2.50 -7.30
C ARG A 229 16.33 3.65 -6.59
N ALA A 230 15.66 4.52 -7.33
CA ALA A 230 14.94 5.65 -6.74
C ALA A 230 13.77 5.21 -5.88
N LEU A 231 13.04 4.17 -6.29
CA LEU A 231 11.99 3.55 -5.47
C LEU A 231 12.54 2.97 -4.17
N ASP A 232 13.62 2.21 -4.28
CA ASP A 232 14.23 1.53 -3.15
C ASP A 232 14.77 2.51 -2.10
N GLN A 233 15.52 3.52 -2.55
CA GLN A 233 16.12 4.52 -1.68
C GLN A 233 15.12 5.59 -1.22
N GLY A 234 14.02 5.78 -1.96
CA GLY A 234 13.01 6.80 -1.71
C GLY A 234 11.82 6.29 -0.89
N LEU A 235 11.09 5.30 -1.40
CA LEU A 235 9.84 4.80 -0.81
C LEU A 235 10.04 3.56 0.05
N PHE A 236 10.90 2.63 -0.37
CA PHE A 236 11.08 1.34 0.32
C PHE A 236 12.22 1.33 1.32
N HIS A 237 12.83 2.47 1.61
CA HIS A 237 14.02 2.56 2.46
C HIS A 237 13.78 2.07 3.91
N ARG A 238 12.52 2.11 4.38
CA ARG A 238 12.10 1.63 5.71
C ARG A 238 11.75 0.16 5.73
N THR A 239 11.60 -0.46 4.56
CA THR A 239 11.23 -1.87 4.41
C THR A 239 12.44 -2.76 4.67
N GLY A 240 12.22 -3.98 5.16
CA GLY A 240 13.28 -4.95 5.39
C GLY A 240 14.01 -5.37 4.11
N PRO A 241 15.24 -5.91 4.22
CA PRO A 241 16.07 -6.25 3.08
C PRO A 241 15.46 -7.37 2.20
N VAL A 242 14.74 -8.32 2.81
CA VAL A 242 14.11 -9.45 2.09
C VAL A 242 12.95 -8.96 1.24
N GLU A 243 12.12 -8.07 1.80
CA GLU A 243 10.99 -7.47 1.10
C GLU A 243 11.47 -6.57 -0.02
N ARG A 244 12.49 -5.73 0.22
CA ARG A 244 13.10 -4.89 -0.82
C ARG A 244 13.64 -5.74 -1.97
N LEU A 245 14.36 -6.83 -1.67
CA LEU A 245 14.84 -7.78 -2.67
C LEU A 245 13.68 -8.36 -3.50
N ALA A 246 12.60 -8.82 -2.85
CA ALA A 246 11.45 -9.39 -3.53
C ALA A 246 10.73 -8.37 -4.43
N ILE A 247 10.50 -7.15 -3.92
CA ILE A 247 9.85 -6.06 -4.66
C ILE A 247 10.67 -5.70 -5.90
N LEU A 248 11.98 -5.51 -5.75
CA LEU A 248 12.87 -5.13 -6.85
C LEU A 248 12.90 -6.19 -7.95
N ARG A 249 13.04 -7.48 -7.59
CA ARG A 249 13.06 -8.59 -8.56
C ARG A 249 11.73 -8.71 -9.30
N LEU A 250 10.61 -8.56 -8.60
CA LEU A 250 9.27 -8.60 -9.20
C LEU A 250 9.08 -7.45 -10.19
N MET A 251 9.34 -6.22 -9.76
CA MET A 251 9.16 -5.04 -10.60
C MET A 251 10.09 -5.08 -11.82
N ARG A 252 11.34 -5.50 -11.65
CA ARG A 252 12.27 -5.71 -12.77
C ARG A 252 11.72 -6.70 -13.79
N SER A 253 11.22 -7.84 -13.33
CA SER A 253 10.62 -8.87 -14.19
C SER A 253 9.42 -8.33 -14.97
N MET A 254 8.55 -7.55 -14.32
CA MET A 254 7.41 -6.90 -14.99
C MET A 254 7.85 -5.89 -16.06
N LEU A 255 8.88 -5.09 -15.78
CA LEU A 255 9.44 -4.12 -16.73
C LEU A 255 10.11 -4.80 -17.94
N MET A 256 10.64 -6.00 -17.78
CA MET A 256 11.20 -6.79 -18.87
C MET A 256 10.09 -7.45 -19.73
N VAL A 257 9.02 -7.95 -19.11
CA VAL A 257 7.91 -8.63 -19.82
C VAL A 257 7.02 -7.65 -20.58
N GLY A 258 6.73 -6.47 -20.00
CA GLY A 258 5.85 -5.46 -20.60
C GLY A 258 6.34 -4.84 -21.92
N ARG A 259 7.50 -5.26 -22.42
CA ARG A 259 8.18 -4.74 -23.61
C ARG A 259 8.28 -5.76 -24.76
N ASN A 260 7.82 -7.00 -24.54
CA ASN A 260 7.84 -8.10 -25.53
C ASN A 260 6.47 -8.31 -26.21
N LYS A 261 5.60 -7.30 -26.23
CA LYS A 261 4.33 -7.31 -26.96
C LYS A 261 4.32 -6.26 -28.06
#